data_AF-A0A0L0F2J7-F1
#
_entry.id   AF-A0A0L0F2J7-F1
#
_cell.length_a   1.000
_cell.length_b   1.000
_cell.length_c   1.000
_cell.angle_alpha   90.00
_cell.angle_beta   90.00
_cell.angle_gamma   90.00
#
_symmetry.space_group_name_H-M   'P 1'
#
loop_
_entity.id
_entity.type
_entity.pdbx_description
1 polymer ?
#
loop_
_entity_poly.entity_id
_entity_poly.type
_entity_poly.pdbx_seq_one_letter_code
_entity_poly.pdbx_strand_id
1 'polypeptide(L)'
;KGLLEGSVRVGGKVLGANVRYMLGYVDQDDHLIRTLTPKVGDSSQESLMYSARLRLPDAVSDEVVTRVVEHVIKSLNMEAFADTLIGV
;
A
#
# COMPACT_ATOMS: atom_id res chain seq x y z
N LYS A 1 -26.77 -5.73 -25.31
CA LYS A 1 -25.46 -5.76 -24.62
C LYS A 1 -24.44 -5.13 -25.54
N GLY A 2 -24.07 -3.86 -25.32
CA GLY A 2 -23.02 -3.21 -26.10
C GLY A 2 -21.65 -3.58 -25.54
N LEU A 3 -20.72 -4.00 -26.38
CA LEU A 3 -19.33 -4.21 -25.99
C LEU A 3 -18.66 -2.83 -26.03
N LEU A 4 -18.33 -2.27 -24.87
CA LEU A 4 -17.53 -1.06 -24.79
C LEU A 4 -16.07 -1.46 -24.93
N GLU A 5 -15.51 -1.27 -26.12
CA GLU A 5 -14.08 -1.45 -26.37
C GLU A 5 -13.37 -0.09 -26.36
N GLY A 6 -12.23 -0.04 -25.68
CA GLY A 6 -11.40 1.16 -25.55
C GLY A 6 -9.96 0.78 -25.20
N SER A 7 -9.01 1.68 -25.47
CA SER A 7 -7.60 1.48 -25.14
C SER A 7 -7.15 2.53 -24.13
N VAL A 8 -6.43 2.09 -23.08
CA VAL A 8 -5.86 2.96 -22.05
C VAL A 8 -4.36 3.09 -22.29
N ARG A 9 -3.88 4.33 -22.35
CA ARG A 9 -2.46 4.67 -22.51
C ARG A 9 -1.99 5.49 -21.32
N VAL A 10 -0.84 5.17 -20.75
CA VAL A 10 -0.20 5.94 -19.67
C VAL A 10 1.17 6.39 -20.17
N GLY A 11 1.44 7.69 -20.12
CA GLY A 11 2.67 8.26 -20.68
C GLY A 11 2.86 8.00 -22.18
N GLY A 12 1.77 7.90 -22.94
CA GLY A 12 1.79 7.65 -24.40
C GLY A 12 1.99 6.19 -24.81
N LYS A 13 2.32 5.28 -23.88
CA LYS A 13 2.48 3.84 -24.12
C LYS A 13 1.21 3.07 -23.78
N VAL A 14 0.92 2.03 -24.58
CA VAL A 14 -0.15 1.08 -24.26
C VAL A 14 0.28 0.26 -23.06
N LEU A 15 -0.62 0.14 -22.10
CA LEU A 15 -0.41 -0.59 -20.86
C LEU A 15 -0.25 -2.10 -21.12
N GLY A 16 0.94 -2.64 -20.86
CA GLY A 16 1.24 -4.08 -20.94
C GLY A 16 0.97 -4.82 -19.61
N ALA A 17 1.28 -6.12 -19.53
CA ALA A 17 0.99 -6.93 -18.34
C ALA A 17 1.64 -6.41 -17.02
N ASN A 18 2.73 -5.64 -17.12
CA ASN A 18 3.51 -5.15 -15.98
C ASN A 18 2.92 -3.91 -15.28
N VAL A 19 1.75 -3.43 -15.71
CA VAL A 19 1.07 -2.26 -15.12
C VAL A 19 0.85 -2.40 -13.62
N ARG A 20 0.56 -3.62 -13.16
CA ARG A 20 0.20 -3.90 -11.76
C ARG A 20 1.31 -3.53 -10.76
N TYR A 21 2.58 -3.55 -11.18
CA TYR A 21 3.71 -3.16 -10.34
C TYR A 21 4.00 -1.66 -10.37
N MET A 22 3.44 -0.93 -11.34
CA MET A 22 3.67 0.51 -11.51
C MET A 22 2.53 1.38 -10.98
N LEU A 23 1.32 0.82 -10.84
CA LEU A 23 0.14 1.55 -10.40
C LEU A 23 -0.29 1.12 -8.99
N GLY A 24 -0.65 2.09 -8.16
CA GLY A 24 -1.45 1.88 -6.96
C GLY A 24 -2.94 1.96 -7.33
N TYR A 25 -3.71 0.93 -6.98
CA TYR A 25 -5.15 0.89 -7.14
C TYR A 25 -5.79 0.62 -5.79
N VAL A 26 -6.86 1.35 -5.48
CA VAL A 26 -7.61 1.25 -4.23
C VAL A 26 -9.01 0.79 -4.61
N ASP A 27 -9.39 -0.39 -4.13
CA ASP A 27 -10.71 -0.97 -4.33
C ASP A 27 -11.77 -0.29 -3.45
N GLN A 28 -13.05 -0.55 -3.73
CA GLN A 28 -14.16 -0.05 -2.91
C GLN A 28 -14.26 -0.80 -1.57
N ASP A 29 -13.82 -2.04 -1.52
CA ASP A 29 -13.79 -2.87 -0.32
C ASP A 29 -12.38 -2.88 0.30
N ASP A 30 -12.30 -2.66 1.61
CA ASP A 30 -11.03 -2.69 2.35
C ASP A 30 -10.60 -4.13 2.64
N HIS A 31 -9.69 -4.65 1.80
CA HIS A 31 -9.03 -5.94 2.00
C HIS A 31 -7.83 -5.82 2.95
N LEU A 32 -8.11 -5.58 4.23
CA LEU A 32 -7.09 -5.52 5.29
C LEU A 32 -6.92 -6.88 5.97
N ILE A 33 -5.68 -7.23 6.35
CA ILE A 33 -5.39 -8.45 7.11
C ILE A 33 -5.89 -8.21 8.55
N ARG A 34 -7.06 -8.77 8.89
CA ARG A 34 -7.85 -8.46 10.12
C ARG A 34 -7.24 -8.90 11.45
N THR A 35 -6.19 -9.74 11.45
CA THR A 35 -5.53 -10.20 12.69
C THR A 35 -4.25 -9.44 13.00
N LEU A 36 -3.84 -8.53 12.12
CA LEU A 36 -2.71 -7.65 12.37
C LEU A 36 -3.27 -6.38 13.02
N THR A 37 -2.89 -6.14 14.27
CA THR A 37 -2.87 -4.79 14.81
C THR A 37 -2.02 -3.92 13.87
N PRO A 38 -2.31 -2.62 13.68
CA PRO A 38 -1.29 -1.77 13.11
C PRO A 38 0.00 -1.82 13.93
N LYS A 39 0.02 -2.31 15.19
CA LYS A 39 1.23 -2.64 15.96
C LYS A 39 0.97 -3.56 17.17
N VAL A 40 1.84 -4.55 17.46
CA VAL A 40 2.12 -5.01 18.84
C VAL A 40 3.55 -4.61 19.20
N GLY A 41 3.71 -3.59 20.07
CA GLY A 41 4.94 -3.30 20.80
C GLY A 41 6.07 -2.59 20.03
N ASP A 42 6.41 -1.38 20.48
CA ASP A 42 7.63 -0.57 20.26
C ASP A 42 8.30 -0.32 18.90
N SER A 43 8.09 -1.04 17.79
CA SER A 43 8.42 -0.46 16.48
C SER A 43 7.66 -1.09 15.31
N SER A 44 7.27 -0.25 14.35
CA SER A 44 6.82 -0.58 12.98
C SER A 44 5.35 -0.96 12.81
N GLN A 45 4.67 -0.24 11.89
CA GLN A 45 3.27 -0.46 11.58
C GLN A 45 3.07 -1.71 10.70
N GLU A 46 2.73 -2.86 11.29
CA GLU A 46 2.91 -4.19 10.68
C GLU A 46 2.25 -4.35 9.31
N SER A 47 1.00 -3.92 9.13
CA SER A 47 0.29 -4.03 7.84
C SER A 47 0.90 -3.16 6.74
N LEU A 48 1.32 -1.93 7.08
CA LEU A 48 1.93 -1.01 6.14
C LEU A 48 3.39 -1.37 5.86
N MET A 49 4.12 -1.83 6.88
CA MET A 49 5.48 -2.34 6.79
C MET A 49 5.54 -3.61 5.93
N TYR A 50 4.60 -4.53 6.14
CA TYR A 50 4.44 -5.74 5.33
C TYR A 50 4.15 -5.38 3.86
N SER A 51 3.22 -4.44 3.64
CA SER A 51 2.91 -3.95 2.29
C SER A 51 4.10 -3.24 1.64
N ALA A 52 4.88 -2.47 2.41
CA ALA A 52 6.05 -1.76 1.93
C ALA A 52 7.16 -2.74 1.53
N ARG A 53 7.46 -3.74 2.36
CA ARG A 53 8.45 -4.79 2.04
C ARG A 53 8.10 -5.61 0.80
N LEU A 54 6.82 -5.86 0.55
CA LEU A 54 6.39 -6.59 -0.65
C LEU A 54 6.46 -5.76 -1.95
N ARG A 55 6.40 -4.42 -1.84
CA ARG A 55 6.36 -3.51 -3.00
C ARG A 55 7.69 -2.83 -3.27
N LEU A 56 8.51 -2.64 -2.24
CA LEU A 56 9.84 -2.05 -2.38
C LEU A 56 10.85 -3.13 -2.79
N PRO A 57 11.87 -2.78 -3.60
CA PRO A 57 12.94 -3.70 -3.92
C PRO A 57 13.73 -4.14 -2.67
N ASP A 58 14.19 -5.39 -2.64
CA ASP A 58 15.02 -5.94 -1.54
C ASP A 58 16.34 -5.19 -1.29
N ALA A 59 16.77 -4.36 -2.26
CA ALA A 59 17.95 -3.50 -2.13
C ALA A 59 17.75 -2.30 -1.20
N VAL A 60 16.51 -2.03 -0.76
CA VAL A 60 16.18 -0.93 0.15
C VAL A 60 16.41 -1.40 1.58
N SER A 61 17.17 -0.62 2.37
CA SER A 61 17.42 -0.98 3.77
C SER A 61 16.16 -0.83 4.63
N ASP A 62 16.09 -1.63 5.69
CA ASP A 62 14.94 -1.61 6.61
C ASP A 62 14.70 -0.20 7.22
N GLU A 63 15.76 0.58 7.46
CA GLU A 63 15.63 1.95 7.97
C GLU A 63 14.93 2.88 6.97
N VAL A 64 15.21 2.69 5.67
CA VAL A 64 14.57 3.46 4.61
C VAL A 64 13.10 3.05 4.48
N VAL A 65 12.80 1.75 4.58
CA VAL A 65 11.42 1.26 4.58
C VAL A 65 10.65 1.87 5.76
N THR A 66 11.18 1.82 6.97
CA THR A 66 10.54 2.40 8.16
C THR A 66 10.27 3.90 7.99
N ARG A 67 11.24 4.66 7.46
CA ARG A 67 11.07 6.10 7.21
C ARG A 67 9.97 6.39 6.19
N VAL A 68 9.83 5.57 5.15
CA VAL A 68 8.75 5.70 4.15
C VAL A 68 7.40 5.45 4.79
N VAL A 69 7.29 4.40 5.61
CA VAL A 69 6.05 4.04 6.32
C VAL A 69 5.63 5.15 7.29
N GLU A 70 6.57 5.68 8.08
CA GLU A 70 6.32 6.82 8.98
C GLU A 70 5.87 8.07 8.23
N HIS A 71 6.49 8.36 7.09
CA HIS A 71 6.12 9.49 6.25
C HIS A 71 4.68 9.37 5.71
N VAL A 72 4.27 8.17 5.29
CA VAL A 72 2.92 7.91 4.79
C VAL A 72 1.88 8.13 5.89
N ILE A 73 2.15 7.64 7.10
CA ILE A 73 1.21 7.78 8.24
C ILE A 73 1.03 9.23 8.67
N LYS A 74 2.12 9.99 8.68
CA LYS A 74 2.08 11.44 8.88
C LYS A 74 1.28 12.15 7.79
N SER A 75 1.52 11.78 6.53
CA SER A 75 0.85 12.40 5.38
C SER A 75 -0.65 12.11 5.33
N LEU A 76 -1.08 10.96 5.87
CA LEU A 76 -2.48 10.56 5.93
C LEU A 76 -3.16 10.95 7.26
N ASN A 77 -2.48 11.69 8.15
CA ASN A 77 -2.96 12.04 9.49
C ASN A 77 -3.45 10.82 10.29
N MET A 78 -2.82 9.66 10.07
CA MET A 78 -3.20 8.41 10.73
C MET A 78 -2.56 8.27 12.12
N GLU A 79 -1.85 9.28 12.61
CA GLU A 79 -1.18 9.27 13.91
C GLU A 79 -2.14 8.97 15.07
N ALA A 80 -3.36 9.50 15.01
CA ALA A 80 -4.37 9.29 16.06
C ALA A 80 -4.96 7.87 16.12
N PHE A 81 -4.86 7.11 15.03
CA PHE A 81 -5.41 5.74 14.93
C PHE A 81 -4.32 4.70 14.65
N ALA A 82 -3.05 5.12 14.66
CA ALA A 82 -1.90 4.24 14.47
C ALA A 82 -1.84 3.12 15.52
N ASP A 83 -2.48 3.31 16.68
CA ASP A 83 -2.50 2.36 17.79
C ASP A 83 -3.83 1.57 17.89
N THR A 84 -4.72 1.64 16.89
CA THR A 84 -6.06 1.01 16.94
C THR A 84 -6.13 -0.27 16.11
N LEU A 85 -6.64 -1.36 16.68
CA LEU A 85 -6.78 -2.64 16.00
C LEU A 85 -7.71 -2.52 14.76
N ILE A 86 -7.27 -3.04 13.61
CA ILE A 86 -8.04 -2.97 12.36
C ILE A 86 -8.97 -4.18 12.28
N GLY A 87 -10.28 -3.93 12.20
CA GLY A 87 -11.26 -4.94 11.80
C GLY A 87 -11.97 -5.69 12.94
N VAL A 88 -12.59 -4.95 13.86
CA VAL A 88 -13.63 -5.50 14.77
C VAL A 88 -14.82 -6.04 13.96
#